data_AF-A0A220SBN1-F1
#
_entry.id   AF-A0A220SBN1-F1
#
_cell.length_a   1.000
_cell.length_b   1.000
_cell.length_c   1.000
_cell.angle_alpha   90.00
_cell.angle_beta   90.00
_cell.angle_gamma   90.00
#
_symmetry.space_group_name_H-M   'P 1'
#
loop_
_entity.id
_entity.type
_entity.pdbx_description
1 polymer ?
#
loop_
_entity_poly.entity_id
_entity_poly.type
_entity_poly.pdbx_seq_one_letter_code
_entity_poly.pdbx_strand_id
1 'polypeptide(L)'
;MKILLKLLFTICCISGSLIFGQNKYPQNYFRNPLNIPIQLAANFGAVRSNHFHMGLDIRTNSQENLPVVAAADGYVSRIKVERYGFGNAVYITHPNGYTTVYAHLNSYFDSLNEYVKQKQYQDEKWEQDITFSTREFPVTKGQIIALSGNTGGSAGPHLHFEIRDTKTEECLNPLLFGFTIPDSIAPIISGLYWYDRRFSSYEPGANDIAVKKTGNVYTSNIVYVSSPSVSFAIKAVDKANKGFNLGIYEAQLLMDNKLIYSFKIDKVSYDDTRYINGCIDYAKFIRDKMSIQHLSTLPGMKLPDYSSGSNGIVNLQDEDIHTIEIVLKDINGNTSRLTTQIQLSKISDRVPSGNKSVKPNEGKIIKTENAEINLSKNSVYDEVNFNMSERPDPEAPSNAILLHSLYVPVHDSYSLKIKPNRNVSNAEKNQSVIELNYGSDKDFVKGKWNDNWLEGVFKRLGVARLLIDDSLPSVSSGWKEGALVGTSSLQLKGVTKIGDIESFRAEMDGKWLRFTRVKDNFVYVFDEHCPKGSGLHTLKVTTANTAGNVNTQTFTFQR
;
A
#
# COMPACT_ATOMS: atom_id res chain seq x y z
N MET A 1 48.66 23.82 58.57
CA MET A 1 47.96 24.10 57.29
C MET A 1 47.45 22.79 56.68
N LYS A 2 46.57 22.09 57.42
CA LYS A 2 46.15 20.69 57.21
C LYS A 2 44.64 20.55 56.96
N ILE A 3 43.95 21.63 56.60
CA ILE A 3 42.48 21.65 56.43
C ILE A 3 42.04 22.28 55.09
N LEU A 4 42.95 22.88 54.32
CA LEU A 4 42.60 23.51 53.03
C LEU A 4 42.87 22.64 51.78
N LEU A 5 43.53 21.48 51.92
CA LEU A 5 43.89 20.61 50.79
C LEU A 5 43.01 19.35 50.65
N LYS A 6 42.06 19.14 51.57
CA LYS A 6 41.10 18.02 51.52
C LYS A 6 39.70 18.43 51.01
N LEU A 7 39.48 19.71 50.71
CA LEU A 7 38.22 20.20 50.15
C LEU A 7 38.22 20.36 48.62
N LEU A 8 39.33 20.02 47.95
CA LEU A 8 39.43 20.04 46.48
C LEU A 8 39.41 18.65 45.84
N PHE A 9 39.18 17.59 46.62
CA PHE A 9 39.11 16.21 46.11
C PHE A 9 37.71 15.58 46.26
N THR A 10 36.71 16.37 46.66
CA THR A 10 35.33 15.92 46.90
C THR A 10 34.30 16.68 46.05
N ILE A 11 34.76 17.47 45.06
CA ILE A 11 33.92 18.12 44.04
C ILE A 11 34.57 17.86 42.67
N CYS A 12 34.65 16.59 42.27
CA CYS A 12 34.95 16.21 40.89
C CYS A 12 34.45 14.79 40.57
N CYS A 13 33.31 14.38 41.15
CA CYS A 13 32.60 13.14 40.82
C CYS A 13 31.08 13.36 40.68
N ILE A 14 30.70 14.54 40.18
CA ILE A 14 29.45 14.79 39.45
C ILE A 14 30.00 15.29 38.11
N SER A 15 29.86 14.66 36.96
CA SER A 15 28.76 13.89 36.42
C SER A 15 29.35 13.04 35.28
N GLY A 16 29.67 11.78 35.57
CA GLY A 16 29.76 10.78 34.52
C GLY A 16 28.34 10.44 34.08
N SER A 17 27.66 11.37 33.41
CA SER A 17 26.49 11.04 32.61
C SER A 17 27.01 10.11 31.54
N LEU A 18 26.95 8.80 31.80
CA LEU A 18 26.88 7.81 30.75
C LEU A 18 25.67 8.23 29.92
N ILE A 19 25.93 8.95 28.83
CA ILE A 19 25.02 9.04 27.71
C ILE A 19 25.01 7.62 27.13
N PHE A 20 24.34 6.69 27.82
CA PHE A 20 23.69 5.62 27.10
C PHE A 20 22.79 6.34 26.12
N GLY A 21 23.12 6.27 24.83
CA GLY A 21 22.21 6.74 23.79
C GLY A 21 20.85 6.15 24.13
N GLN A 22 19.91 6.99 24.54
CA GLN A 22 18.59 6.49 24.90
C GLN A 22 18.05 5.83 23.64
N ASN A 23 17.79 4.52 23.71
CA ASN A 23 17.07 3.84 22.65
C ASN A 23 15.78 4.64 22.45
N LYS A 24 15.65 5.26 21.27
CA LYS A 24 14.54 6.17 20.93
C LYS A 24 13.16 5.51 21.14
N TYR A 25 13.12 4.18 21.05
CA TYR A 25 11.91 3.36 21.18
C TYR A 25 12.01 2.39 22.35
N PRO A 26 10.91 2.10 23.06
CA PRO A 26 10.91 1.18 24.19
C PRO A 26 11.15 -0.27 23.73
N GLN A 27 12.15 -0.94 24.31
CA GLN A 27 12.62 -2.25 23.84
C GLN A 27 11.87 -3.46 24.42
N ASN A 28 11.20 -3.32 25.57
CA ASN A 28 10.55 -4.43 26.28
C ASN A 28 9.06 -4.18 26.60
N TYR A 29 8.51 -3.09 26.08
CA TYR A 29 7.14 -2.68 26.37
C TYR A 29 6.14 -3.59 25.65
N PHE A 30 6.35 -3.84 24.37
CA PHE A 30 5.50 -4.70 23.55
C PHE A 30 5.99 -6.15 23.57
N ARG A 31 5.08 -7.10 23.82
CA ARG A 31 5.33 -8.54 23.58
C ARG A 31 4.98 -8.90 22.14
N ASN A 32 5.46 -10.07 21.70
CA ASN A 32 4.98 -10.73 20.50
C ASN A 32 3.43 -10.88 20.55
N PRO A 33 2.70 -10.41 19.51
CA PRO A 33 1.24 -10.45 19.46
C PRO A 33 0.66 -11.84 19.18
N LEU A 34 1.51 -12.85 18.99
CA LEU A 34 1.15 -14.26 18.89
C LEU A 34 1.86 -15.08 19.98
N ASN A 35 1.32 -16.27 20.26
CA ASN A 35 1.93 -17.26 21.16
C ASN A 35 2.88 -18.24 20.42
N ILE A 36 3.35 -17.87 19.23
CA ILE A 36 4.33 -18.62 18.42
C ILE A 36 5.51 -17.70 18.06
N PRO A 37 6.71 -18.22 17.82
CA PRO A 37 7.85 -17.40 17.39
C PRO A 37 7.54 -16.58 16.13
N ILE A 38 7.98 -15.33 16.11
CA ILE A 38 7.78 -14.45 14.95
C ILE A 38 8.56 -14.99 13.76
N GLN A 39 7.85 -15.18 12.65
CA GLN A 39 8.43 -15.38 11.32
C GLN A 39 7.75 -14.40 10.37
N LEU A 40 8.54 -13.62 9.64
CA LEU A 40 8.02 -12.59 8.75
C LEU A 40 7.75 -13.14 7.34
N ALA A 41 6.60 -12.77 6.80
CA ALA A 41 6.33 -12.80 5.36
C ALA A 41 6.71 -11.47 4.69
N ALA A 42 6.61 -10.35 5.43
CA ALA A 42 7.07 -9.03 5.01
C ALA A 42 7.39 -8.15 6.24
N ASN A 43 8.32 -7.21 6.07
CA ASN A 43 8.69 -6.22 7.07
C ASN A 43 8.16 -4.82 6.69
N PHE A 44 8.32 -3.88 7.62
CA PHE A 44 7.98 -2.48 7.40
C PHE A 44 8.81 -1.89 6.25
N GLY A 45 8.20 -1.04 5.42
CA GLY A 45 8.85 -0.40 4.29
C GLY A 45 9.01 -1.28 3.04
N ALA A 46 8.61 -2.56 3.10
CA ALA A 46 8.67 -3.43 1.93
C ALA A 46 7.86 -2.86 0.75
N VAL A 47 8.41 -2.96 -0.46
CA VAL A 47 7.82 -2.42 -1.69
C VAL A 47 6.53 -3.19 -2.01
N ARG A 48 5.38 -2.49 -2.03
CA ARG A 48 4.12 -2.98 -2.61
C ARG A 48 3.75 -2.14 -3.82
N SER A 49 2.73 -2.57 -4.57
CA SER A 49 2.44 -2.00 -5.88
C SER A 49 2.12 -0.51 -5.92
N ASN A 50 1.65 0.07 -4.82
CA ASN A 50 1.27 1.50 -4.75
C ASN A 50 1.39 2.08 -3.33
N HIS A 51 2.02 1.36 -2.40
CA HIS A 51 2.17 1.78 -1.00
C HIS A 51 3.39 1.09 -0.37
N PHE A 52 3.98 1.68 0.67
CA PHE A 52 4.89 0.97 1.56
C PHE A 52 4.10 -0.03 2.40
N HIS A 53 4.72 -1.16 2.73
CA HIS A 53 4.18 -2.04 3.75
C HIS A 53 4.29 -1.40 5.15
N MET A 54 3.17 -1.14 5.81
CA MET A 54 3.09 -0.24 6.98
C MET A 54 3.26 -0.94 8.33
N GLY A 55 3.60 -2.23 8.32
CA GLY A 55 3.76 -3.05 9.51
C GLY A 55 4.60 -4.31 9.29
N LEU A 56 4.35 -5.32 10.11
CA LEU A 56 4.91 -6.67 9.98
C LEU A 56 3.81 -7.64 9.57
N ASP A 57 4.08 -8.45 8.55
CA ASP A 57 3.24 -9.61 8.24
C ASP A 57 3.82 -10.83 8.97
N ILE A 58 3.25 -11.15 10.13
CA ILE A 58 3.68 -12.26 10.98
C ILE A 58 2.93 -13.52 10.55
N ARG A 59 3.67 -14.55 10.17
CA ARG A 59 3.11 -15.81 9.69
C ARG A 59 2.36 -16.55 10.79
N THR A 60 1.24 -17.15 10.42
CA THR A 60 0.45 -18.05 11.27
C THR A 60 0.63 -19.52 10.88
N ASN A 61 1.78 -19.87 10.27
CA ASN A 61 2.08 -21.23 9.78
C ASN A 61 0.99 -21.83 8.87
N SER A 62 0.39 -20.98 8.01
CA SER A 62 -0.71 -21.35 7.11
C SER A 62 -2.01 -21.76 7.83
N GLN A 63 -2.19 -21.29 9.08
CA GLN A 63 -3.39 -21.55 9.88
C GLN A 63 -4.16 -20.25 10.11
N GLU A 64 -5.48 -20.35 10.15
CA GLU A 64 -6.34 -19.31 10.70
C GLU A 64 -6.71 -19.66 12.15
N ASN A 65 -7.29 -18.70 12.85
CA ASN A 65 -7.80 -18.82 14.22
C ASN A 65 -6.73 -19.08 15.30
N LEU A 66 -5.50 -18.61 15.09
CA LEU A 66 -4.54 -18.56 16.19
C LEU A 66 -4.92 -17.42 17.15
N PRO A 67 -4.76 -17.61 18.48
CA PRO A 67 -4.98 -16.54 19.44
C PRO A 67 -4.03 -15.35 19.18
N VAL A 68 -4.62 -14.20 18.89
CA VAL A 68 -3.94 -12.91 18.84
C VAL A 68 -4.12 -12.24 20.18
N VAL A 69 -3.02 -11.73 20.74
CA VAL A 69 -2.98 -11.18 22.09
C VAL A 69 -2.49 -9.73 22.09
N ALA A 70 -2.96 -8.94 23.06
CA ALA A 70 -2.51 -7.56 23.22
C ALA A 70 -1.00 -7.49 23.50
N ALA A 71 -0.28 -6.71 22.70
CA ALA A 71 1.15 -6.54 22.83
C ALA A 71 1.55 -5.79 24.12
N ALA A 72 0.68 -4.96 24.68
CA ALA A 72 0.86 -4.27 25.94
C ALA A 72 -0.50 -3.89 26.57
N ASP A 73 -0.48 -3.41 27.81
CA ASP A 73 -1.67 -2.88 28.49
C ASP A 73 -2.23 -1.66 27.74
N GLY A 74 -3.55 -1.50 27.76
CA GLY A 74 -4.21 -0.39 27.10
C GLY A 74 -5.72 -0.57 27.07
N TYR A 75 -6.34 -0.02 26.04
CA TYR A 75 -7.75 -0.23 25.75
C TYR A 75 -7.94 -0.33 24.24
N VAL A 76 -8.97 -1.06 23.80
CA VAL A 76 -9.36 -1.05 22.39
C VAL A 76 -9.89 0.34 22.07
N SER A 77 -9.18 1.09 21.23
CA SER A 77 -9.52 2.48 20.89
C SER A 77 -10.30 2.61 19.59
N ARG A 78 -10.15 1.65 18.68
CA ARG A 78 -10.87 1.60 17.42
C ARG A 78 -11.01 0.15 16.93
N ILE A 79 -12.11 -0.14 16.25
CA ILE A 79 -12.22 -1.30 15.37
C ILE A 79 -12.57 -0.83 13.96
N LYS A 80 -12.08 -1.56 12.97
CA LYS A 80 -12.45 -1.35 11.57
C LYS A 80 -12.89 -2.67 10.97
N VAL A 81 -14.04 -2.66 10.29
CA VAL A 81 -14.59 -3.78 9.52
C VAL A 81 -14.83 -3.26 8.11
N GLU A 82 -14.06 -3.76 7.16
CA GLU A 82 -14.13 -3.35 5.75
C GLU A 82 -13.93 -4.53 4.80
N ARG A 83 -14.45 -4.40 3.57
CA ARG A 83 -14.34 -5.46 2.55
C ARG A 83 -12.90 -5.66 2.09
N TYR A 84 -12.16 -4.56 1.97
CA TYR A 84 -10.79 -4.50 1.46
C TYR A 84 -9.83 -4.04 2.57
N GLY A 85 -8.57 -3.73 2.23
CA GLY A 85 -7.62 -3.21 3.21
C GLY A 85 -7.38 -4.19 4.35
N PHE A 86 -7.63 -3.78 5.58
CA PHE A 86 -7.34 -4.59 6.77
C PHE A 86 -8.36 -5.70 7.05
N GLY A 87 -9.54 -5.67 6.42
CA GLY A 87 -10.62 -6.58 6.80
C GLY A 87 -11.15 -6.21 8.18
N ASN A 88 -11.11 -7.16 9.11
CA ASN A 88 -11.34 -6.89 10.52
C ASN A 88 -10.02 -6.49 11.19
N ALA A 89 -10.01 -5.32 11.83
CA ALA A 89 -8.87 -4.82 12.58
C ALA A 89 -9.28 -4.30 13.96
N VAL A 90 -8.39 -4.50 14.93
CA VAL A 90 -8.48 -3.90 16.26
C VAL A 90 -7.27 -3.00 16.50
N TYR A 91 -7.53 -1.83 17.08
CA TYR A 91 -6.53 -0.85 17.45
C TYR A 91 -6.52 -0.77 18.98
N ILE A 92 -5.33 -0.86 19.58
CA ILE A 92 -5.16 -0.73 21.02
C ILE A 92 -4.28 0.48 21.30
N THR A 93 -4.83 1.48 21.98
CA THR A 93 -4.06 2.66 22.42
C THR A 93 -3.44 2.37 23.78
N HIS A 94 -2.15 2.65 23.90
CA HIS A 94 -1.35 2.35 25.08
C HIS A 94 -1.01 3.61 25.88
N PRO A 95 -0.88 3.52 27.21
CA PRO A 95 -0.52 4.67 28.06
C PRO A 95 0.82 5.35 27.72
N ASN A 96 1.71 4.66 26.98
CA ASN A 96 3.01 5.20 26.60
C ASN A 96 2.99 6.05 25.32
N GLY A 97 1.81 6.33 24.75
CA GLY A 97 1.66 7.21 23.58
C GLY A 97 1.79 6.51 22.22
N TYR A 98 1.74 5.18 22.19
CA TYR A 98 1.68 4.40 20.95
C TYR A 98 0.35 3.65 20.82
N THR A 99 0.00 3.32 19.59
CA THR A 99 -1.15 2.49 19.24
C THR A 99 -0.66 1.25 18.51
N THR A 100 -1.10 0.05 18.91
CA THR A 100 -0.86 -1.18 18.14
C THR A 100 -2.08 -1.52 17.29
N VAL A 101 -1.84 -2.01 16.07
CA VAL A 101 -2.90 -2.42 15.14
C VAL A 101 -2.72 -3.89 14.79
N TYR A 102 -3.83 -4.63 14.77
CA TYR A 102 -3.87 -6.06 14.48
C TYR A 102 -4.94 -6.25 13.41
N ALA A 103 -4.57 -6.73 12.23
CA ALA A 103 -5.45 -6.80 11.06
C ALA A 103 -5.54 -8.21 10.47
N HIS A 104 -6.44 -8.37 9.49
CA HIS A 104 -6.81 -9.64 8.86
C HIS A 104 -7.45 -10.65 9.83
N LEU A 105 -8.16 -10.18 10.85
CA LEU A 105 -8.71 -11.02 11.92
C LEU A 105 -10.02 -11.73 11.52
N ASN A 106 -10.27 -12.91 12.04
CA ASN A 106 -11.56 -13.59 11.84
C ASN A 106 -12.63 -13.16 12.84
N SER A 107 -12.23 -12.91 14.09
CA SER A 107 -13.13 -12.47 15.15
C SER A 107 -12.39 -11.73 16.25
N TYR A 108 -13.14 -11.01 17.08
CA TYR A 108 -12.65 -10.38 18.30
C TYR A 108 -12.98 -11.25 19.53
N PHE A 109 -12.47 -10.87 20.71
CA PHE A 109 -12.94 -11.46 21.97
C PHE A 109 -14.43 -11.20 22.21
N ASP A 110 -15.09 -12.11 22.92
CA ASP A 110 -16.55 -12.25 22.94
C ASP A 110 -17.33 -10.94 23.14
N SER A 111 -17.02 -10.17 24.18
CA SER A 111 -17.77 -8.93 24.48
C SER A 111 -17.61 -7.86 23.40
N LEU A 112 -16.41 -7.76 22.78
CA LEU A 112 -16.19 -6.82 21.68
C LEU A 112 -16.87 -7.31 20.40
N ASN A 113 -16.82 -8.62 20.14
CA ASN A 113 -17.47 -9.22 18.99
C ASN A 113 -18.99 -9.05 19.01
N GLU A 114 -19.62 -9.27 20.17
CA GLU A 114 -21.05 -9.04 20.36
C GLU A 114 -21.42 -7.56 20.21
N TYR A 115 -20.62 -6.63 20.75
CA TYR A 115 -20.83 -5.20 20.56
C TYR A 115 -20.80 -4.81 19.08
N VAL A 116 -19.78 -5.27 18.34
CA VAL A 116 -19.65 -4.99 16.90
C VAL A 116 -20.84 -5.57 16.13
N LYS A 117 -21.26 -6.80 16.44
CA LYS A 117 -22.44 -7.43 15.82
C LYS A 117 -23.71 -6.61 16.08
N GLN A 118 -23.96 -6.19 17.32
CA GLN A 118 -25.11 -5.36 17.67
C GLN A 118 -25.09 -4.02 16.94
N LYS A 119 -23.92 -3.37 16.86
CA LYS A 119 -23.75 -2.11 16.13
C LYS A 119 -24.03 -2.27 14.63
N GLN A 120 -23.57 -3.37 14.02
CA GLN A 120 -23.85 -3.68 12.61
C GLN A 120 -25.34 -3.83 12.33
N TYR A 121 -26.09 -4.49 13.23
CA TYR A 121 -27.55 -4.61 13.10
C TYR A 121 -28.27 -3.29 13.38
N GLN A 122 -27.85 -2.54 14.40
CA GLN A 122 -28.42 -1.23 14.73
C GLN A 122 -28.31 -0.25 13.55
N ASP A 123 -27.15 -0.25 12.90
CA ASP A 123 -26.88 0.64 11.77
C ASP A 123 -27.33 0.06 10.42
N GLU A 124 -27.81 -1.19 10.41
CA GLU A 124 -28.06 -2.00 9.21
C GLU A 124 -26.91 -1.95 8.19
N LYS A 125 -25.69 -2.01 8.71
CA LYS A 125 -24.45 -1.80 7.95
C LYS A 125 -23.36 -2.75 8.42
N TRP A 126 -22.88 -3.58 7.49
CA TRP A 126 -21.79 -4.51 7.76
C TRP A 126 -20.45 -3.79 7.97
N GLU A 127 -20.10 -2.81 7.14
CA GLU A 127 -18.86 -2.05 7.33
C GLU A 127 -18.97 -1.12 8.53
N GLN A 128 -17.94 -1.15 9.39
CA GLN A 128 -17.92 -0.42 10.65
C GLN A 128 -16.57 0.26 10.86
N ASP A 129 -16.62 1.44 11.47
CA ASP A 129 -15.46 2.21 11.92
C ASP A 129 -15.84 2.83 13.26
N ILE A 130 -15.54 2.11 14.35
CA ILE A 130 -16.02 2.44 15.69
C ILE A 130 -14.83 2.88 16.52
N THR A 131 -14.99 3.98 17.24
CA THR A 131 -14.02 4.45 18.23
C THR A 131 -14.59 4.28 19.64
N PHE A 132 -13.71 4.03 20.59
CA PHE A 132 -14.07 3.77 21.98
C PHE A 132 -13.32 4.73 22.91
N SER A 133 -13.92 5.01 24.07
CA SER A 133 -13.27 5.78 25.13
C SER A 133 -12.31 4.92 25.95
N THR A 134 -11.44 5.57 26.72
CA THR A 134 -10.42 4.90 27.57
C THR A 134 -10.97 3.96 28.63
N ARG A 135 -12.27 4.03 28.93
CA ARG A 135 -12.95 3.19 29.93
C ARG A 135 -13.61 1.96 29.32
N GLU A 136 -13.71 1.90 28.00
CA GLU A 136 -14.36 0.82 27.26
C GLU A 136 -13.30 -0.18 26.79
N PHE A 137 -13.61 -1.46 26.92
CA PHE A 137 -12.75 -2.57 26.47
C PHE A 137 -11.27 -2.43 26.90
N PRO A 138 -10.99 -2.27 28.21
CA PRO A 138 -9.62 -2.32 28.71
C PRO A 138 -9.00 -3.70 28.42
N VAL A 139 -7.73 -3.71 28.10
CA VAL A 139 -6.97 -4.93 27.80
C VAL A 139 -5.65 -4.95 28.55
N THR A 140 -5.25 -6.14 28.97
CA THR A 140 -3.95 -6.37 29.63
C THR A 140 -2.97 -7.05 28.67
N LYS A 141 -1.67 -6.79 28.84
CA LYS A 141 -0.60 -7.39 28.05
C LYS A 141 -0.73 -8.92 28.05
N GLY A 142 -0.92 -9.49 26.88
CA GLY A 142 -1.09 -10.94 26.69
C GLY A 142 -2.51 -11.47 26.77
N GLN A 143 -3.51 -10.62 27.06
CA GLN A 143 -4.92 -10.97 26.92
C GLN A 143 -5.24 -11.30 25.46
N ILE A 144 -6.01 -12.38 25.22
CA ILE A 144 -6.54 -12.69 23.89
C ILE A 144 -7.54 -11.61 23.50
N ILE A 145 -7.29 -10.99 22.35
CA ILE A 145 -8.11 -9.90 21.81
C ILE A 145 -8.81 -10.31 20.51
N ALA A 146 -8.30 -11.32 19.82
CA ALA A 146 -8.84 -11.74 18.53
C ALA A 146 -8.34 -13.14 18.14
N LEU A 147 -8.93 -13.64 17.06
CA LEU A 147 -8.46 -14.80 16.32
C LEU A 147 -7.88 -14.34 14.98
N SER A 148 -6.65 -14.78 14.65
CA SER A 148 -6.02 -14.47 13.38
C SER A 148 -6.85 -15.02 12.21
N GLY A 149 -6.74 -14.43 11.03
CA GLY A 149 -7.59 -14.83 9.92
C GLY A 149 -6.97 -14.53 8.56
N ASN A 150 -7.87 -14.28 7.62
CA ASN A 150 -7.53 -13.95 6.24
C ASN A 150 -8.51 -12.93 5.63
N THR A 151 -9.14 -12.10 6.46
CA THR A 151 -10.13 -11.11 6.01
C THR A 151 -9.50 -9.91 5.32
N GLY A 152 -10.23 -9.24 4.44
CA GLY A 152 -9.76 -8.03 3.76
C GLY A 152 -8.83 -8.32 2.59
N GLY A 153 -7.89 -7.42 2.33
CA GLY A 153 -6.91 -7.52 1.24
C GLY A 153 -5.73 -8.44 1.56
N SER A 154 -5.99 -9.71 1.88
CA SER A 154 -4.96 -10.69 2.26
C SER A 154 -4.81 -11.80 1.22
N ALA A 155 -3.57 -12.18 0.91
CA ALA A 155 -3.25 -13.28 -0.02
C ALA A 155 -3.23 -14.66 0.65
N GLY A 156 -3.14 -14.72 1.98
CA GLY A 156 -3.14 -15.96 2.76
C GLY A 156 -3.05 -15.69 4.26
N PRO A 157 -3.30 -16.68 5.12
CA PRO A 157 -3.37 -16.48 6.57
C PRO A 157 -2.07 -15.92 7.17
N HIS A 158 -2.21 -14.75 7.81
CA HIS A 158 -1.15 -14.08 8.57
C HIS A 158 -1.78 -13.06 9.54
N LEU A 159 -0.97 -12.55 10.47
CA LEU A 159 -1.32 -11.37 11.26
C LEU A 159 -0.53 -10.18 10.72
N HIS A 160 -1.24 -9.15 10.26
CA HIS A 160 -0.62 -7.85 10.00
C HIS A 160 -0.59 -7.04 11.31
N PHE A 161 0.60 -6.62 11.72
CA PHE A 161 0.85 -5.94 12.99
C PHE A 161 1.59 -4.62 12.80
N GLU A 162 1.05 -3.54 13.37
CA GLU A 162 1.65 -2.22 13.31
C GLU A 162 1.87 -1.62 14.71
N ILE A 163 2.84 -0.70 14.79
CA ILE A 163 2.97 0.25 15.89
C ILE A 163 2.88 1.64 15.28
N ARG A 164 2.03 2.50 15.83
CA ARG A 164 1.84 3.88 15.41
C ARG A 164 2.09 4.84 16.56
N ASP A 165 2.55 6.04 16.26
CA ASP A 165 2.46 7.16 17.20
C ASP A 165 0.97 7.51 17.41
N THR A 166 0.49 7.54 18.66
CA THR A 166 -0.94 7.76 18.92
C THR A 166 -1.40 9.17 18.53
N LYS A 167 -0.50 10.16 18.56
CA LYS A 167 -0.86 11.55 18.30
C LYS A 167 -0.85 11.86 16.80
N THR A 168 0.14 11.37 16.06
CA THR A 168 0.30 11.67 14.63
C THR A 168 -0.28 10.58 13.72
N GLU A 169 -0.56 9.39 14.26
CA GLU A 169 -0.91 8.17 13.51
C GLU A 169 0.17 7.70 12.52
N GLU A 170 1.38 8.29 12.54
CA GLU A 170 2.51 7.83 11.73
C GLU A 170 2.85 6.38 12.10
N CYS A 171 2.96 5.50 11.10
CA CYS A 171 3.40 4.14 11.33
C CYS A 171 4.91 4.12 11.56
N LEU A 172 5.32 3.38 12.59
CA LEU A 172 6.69 3.22 13.02
C LEU A 172 7.12 1.79 12.70
N ASN A 173 8.37 1.61 12.28
CA ASN A 173 8.91 0.28 12.02
C ASN A 173 8.89 -0.56 13.30
N PRO A 174 8.07 -1.63 13.41
CA PRO A 174 7.93 -2.34 14.67
C PRO A 174 9.23 -3.01 15.11
N LEU A 175 10.15 -3.33 14.19
CA LEU A 175 11.44 -3.94 14.53
C LEU A 175 12.35 -3.03 15.37
N LEU A 176 12.04 -1.73 15.47
CA LEU A 176 12.73 -0.79 16.36
C LEU A 176 12.32 -0.93 17.84
N PHE A 177 11.29 -1.71 18.15
CA PHE A 177 10.70 -1.86 19.49
C PHE A 177 11.13 -3.15 20.21
N GLY A 178 12.28 -3.72 19.84
CA GLY A 178 12.91 -4.83 20.55
C GLY A 178 12.33 -6.23 20.27
N PHE A 179 11.57 -6.41 19.19
CA PHE A 179 11.14 -7.74 18.77
C PHE A 179 12.36 -8.59 18.38
N THR A 180 12.55 -9.71 19.08
CA THR A 180 13.66 -10.62 18.83
C THR A 180 13.34 -11.55 17.65
N ILE A 181 13.86 -11.21 16.47
CA ILE A 181 13.84 -12.08 15.28
C ILE A 181 15.29 -12.43 14.98
N PRO A 182 15.69 -13.72 15.06
CA PRO A 182 17.06 -14.11 14.75
C PRO A 182 17.44 -13.73 13.32
N ASP A 183 18.42 -12.84 13.20
CA ASP A 183 18.91 -12.35 11.92
C ASP A 183 20.41 -12.09 11.95
N SER A 184 21.13 -12.83 11.11
CA SER A 184 22.57 -12.74 10.87
C SER A 184 22.87 -12.65 9.37
N ILE A 185 21.87 -12.36 8.52
CA ILE A 185 22.02 -12.36 7.07
C ILE A 185 22.05 -10.91 6.58
N ALA A 186 23.17 -10.49 6.00
CA ALA A 186 23.25 -9.18 5.37
C ALA A 186 22.34 -9.08 4.14
N PRO A 187 21.80 -7.88 3.83
CA PRO A 187 20.98 -7.65 2.64
C PRO A 187 21.65 -8.18 1.36
N ILE A 188 20.89 -8.89 0.52
CA ILE A 188 21.42 -9.55 -0.66
C ILE A 188 21.24 -8.64 -1.87
N ILE A 189 22.35 -8.17 -2.43
CA ILE A 189 22.37 -7.41 -3.69
C ILE A 189 22.31 -8.38 -4.88
N SER A 190 21.46 -8.06 -5.86
CA SER A 190 21.25 -8.88 -7.06
C SER A 190 21.27 -8.09 -8.37
N GLY A 191 21.40 -6.77 -8.32
CA GLY A 191 21.57 -5.92 -9.50
C GLY A 191 21.87 -4.48 -9.11
N LEU A 192 22.67 -3.82 -9.95
CA LEU A 192 22.99 -2.40 -9.88
C LEU A 192 22.58 -1.75 -11.19
N TYR A 193 22.07 -0.52 -11.12
CA TYR A 193 21.51 0.20 -12.26
C TYR A 193 21.98 1.65 -12.24
N TRP A 194 22.16 2.23 -13.42
CA TRP A 194 22.38 3.67 -13.56
C TRP A 194 21.44 4.31 -14.58
N TYR A 195 21.10 5.58 -14.35
CA TYR A 195 20.17 6.37 -15.16
C TYR A 195 20.86 7.64 -15.63
N ASP A 196 20.63 8.00 -16.89
CA ASP A 196 21.06 9.28 -17.44
C ASP A 196 20.13 10.40 -16.97
N ARG A 197 20.62 11.28 -16.08
CA ARG A 197 19.83 12.32 -15.42
C ARG A 197 19.82 13.66 -16.16
N ARG A 198 20.28 13.66 -17.40
CA ARG A 198 19.86 14.66 -18.38
C ARG A 198 18.41 14.43 -18.82
N PHE A 199 17.87 13.24 -18.55
CA PHE A 199 16.49 12.84 -18.85
C PHE A 199 15.75 12.41 -17.58
N SER A 200 14.45 12.21 -17.76
CA SER A 200 13.60 11.55 -16.78
C SER A 200 14.07 10.13 -16.50
N SER A 201 13.92 9.69 -15.26
CA SER A 201 14.14 8.28 -14.87
C SER A 201 13.29 7.29 -15.68
N TYR A 202 12.17 7.72 -16.26
CA TYR A 202 11.29 6.86 -17.07
C TYR A 202 11.83 6.58 -18.48
N GLU A 203 12.62 7.49 -19.07
CA GLU A 203 13.05 7.41 -20.46
C GLU A 203 14.47 8.01 -20.62
N PRO A 204 15.48 7.25 -21.11
CA PRO A 204 15.39 5.95 -21.76
C PRO A 204 15.27 4.75 -20.80
N GLY A 205 15.28 5.00 -19.48
CA GLY A 205 15.20 3.97 -18.44
C GLY A 205 16.58 3.50 -17.95
N ALA A 206 16.57 2.39 -17.19
CA ALA A 206 17.73 1.89 -16.47
C ALA A 206 18.76 1.21 -17.37
N ASN A 207 20.06 1.43 -17.07
CA ASN A 207 21.18 0.69 -17.63
C ASN A 207 21.72 -0.30 -16.58
N ASP A 208 21.63 -1.60 -16.87
CA ASP A 208 22.07 -2.68 -16.00
C ASP A 208 23.61 -2.72 -15.83
N ILE A 209 24.08 -2.92 -14.60
CA ILE A 209 25.48 -3.16 -14.24
C ILE A 209 25.57 -4.55 -13.63
N ALA A 210 26.41 -5.41 -14.22
CA ALA A 210 26.64 -6.76 -13.72
C ALA A 210 27.41 -6.73 -12.40
N VAL A 211 26.87 -7.38 -11.37
CA VAL A 211 27.45 -7.45 -10.03
C VAL A 211 28.02 -8.85 -9.77
N LYS A 212 29.23 -8.90 -9.22
CA LYS A 212 29.91 -10.12 -8.74
C LYS A 212 29.90 -10.11 -7.21
N LYS A 213 29.70 -11.28 -6.59
CA LYS A 213 29.67 -11.44 -5.13
C LYS A 213 30.86 -12.28 -4.66
N THR A 214 31.58 -11.78 -3.66
CA THR A 214 32.62 -12.51 -2.91
C THR A 214 32.39 -12.29 -1.42
N GLY A 215 31.88 -13.30 -0.71
CA GLY A 215 31.42 -13.11 0.67
C GLY A 215 30.24 -12.14 0.76
N ASN A 216 30.29 -11.14 1.66
CA ASN A 216 29.30 -10.05 1.76
C ASN A 216 29.70 -8.79 0.98
N VAL A 217 30.77 -8.87 0.19
CA VAL A 217 31.25 -7.79 -0.66
C VAL A 217 30.82 -8.06 -2.10
N TYR A 218 30.36 -7.00 -2.75
CA TYR A 218 29.90 -6.99 -4.11
C TYR A 218 30.78 -6.04 -4.92
N THR A 219 31.13 -6.43 -6.14
CA THR A 219 31.92 -5.58 -7.04
C THR A 219 31.36 -5.62 -8.45
N SER A 220 31.67 -4.60 -9.23
CA SER A 220 31.47 -4.62 -10.69
C SER A 220 32.71 -4.11 -11.40
N ASN A 221 32.78 -4.35 -12.70
CA ASN A 221 33.81 -3.75 -13.54
C ASN A 221 33.60 -2.22 -13.62
N ILE A 222 34.60 -1.50 -14.14
CA ILE A 222 34.48 -0.07 -14.44
C ILE A 222 33.26 0.15 -15.35
N VAL A 223 32.40 1.09 -14.97
CA VAL A 223 31.21 1.49 -15.72
C VAL A 223 31.53 2.76 -16.48
N TYR A 224 31.66 2.65 -17.80
CA TYR A 224 31.80 3.80 -18.67
C TYR A 224 30.43 4.43 -18.91
N VAL A 225 30.25 5.66 -18.46
CA VAL A 225 28.99 6.40 -18.63
C VAL A 225 29.11 7.43 -19.74
N SER A 226 28.02 7.61 -20.48
CA SER A 226 27.92 8.57 -21.59
C SER A 226 27.14 9.84 -21.19
N SER A 227 26.99 10.06 -19.90
CA SER A 227 26.29 11.21 -19.33
C SER A 227 27.14 11.83 -18.21
N PRO A 228 27.28 13.16 -18.18
CA PRO A 228 27.90 13.86 -17.07
C PRO A 228 27.01 13.88 -15.81
N SER A 229 25.73 13.50 -15.92
CA SER A 229 24.78 13.49 -14.79
C SER A 229 24.12 12.12 -14.66
N VAL A 230 24.40 11.41 -13.57
CA VAL A 230 24.03 10.01 -13.37
C VAL A 230 23.41 9.82 -12.00
N SER A 231 22.40 8.96 -11.89
CA SER A 231 21.96 8.44 -10.59
C SER A 231 21.94 6.91 -10.60
N PHE A 232 22.02 6.31 -9.41
CA PHE A 232 22.03 4.86 -9.25
C PHE A 232 20.71 4.34 -8.69
N ALA A 233 20.45 3.06 -8.94
CA ALA A 233 19.43 2.30 -8.24
C ALA A 233 19.93 0.87 -7.98
N ILE A 234 19.34 0.22 -6.97
CA ILE A 234 19.80 -1.07 -6.48
C ILE A 234 18.64 -2.06 -6.44
N LYS A 235 18.88 -3.28 -6.92
CA LYS A 235 17.98 -4.43 -6.70
C LYS A 235 18.55 -5.26 -5.57
N ALA A 236 17.92 -5.16 -4.40
CA ALA A 236 18.32 -5.90 -3.23
C ALA A 236 17.09 -6.38 -2.44
N VAL A 237 17.28 -7.46 -1.70
CA VAL A 237 16.31 -7.98 -0.74
C VAL A 237 17.00 -8.17 0.59
N ASP A 238 16.28 -7.93 1.66
CA ASP A 238 16.72 -8.31 2.99
C ASP A 238 16.19 -9.70 3.36
N LYS A 239 16.71 -10.34 4.40
CA LYS A 239 16.27 -11.66 4.86
C LYS A 239 16.55 -11.86 6.34
N ALA A 240 15.57 -12.43 7.05
CA ALA A 240 15.84 -13.07 8.34
C ALA A 240 16.42 -14.49 8.16
N ASN A 241 16.97 -15.08 9.23
CA ASN A 241 17.54 -16.43 9.20
C ASN A 241 16.57 -17.52 8.72
N LYS A 242 15.26 -17.29 8.92
CA LYS A 242 14.17 -18.11 8.40
C LYS A 242 13.09 -17.20 7.83
N GLY A 243 12.59 -17.53 6.65
CA GLY A 243 11.41 -16.87 6.10
C GLY A 243 11.58 -16.42 4.66
N PHE A 244 10.93 -15.30 4.34
CA PHE A 244 10.80 -14.76 3.00
C PHE A 244 11.82 -13.65 2.71
N ASN A 245 11.84 -13.19 1.47
CA ASN A 245 12.53 -11.95 1.13
C ASN A 245 11.80 -10.77 1.78
N LEU A 246 12.55 -9.91 2.44
CA LEU A 246 12.11 -8.70 3.10
C LEU A 246 12.55 -7.47 2.28
N GLY A 247 11.93 -6.32 2.55
CA GLY A 247 12.36 -5.02 2.04
C GLY A 247 13.65 -4.55 2.71
N ILE A 248 14.46 -3.81 1.98
CA ILE A 248 15.68 -3.21 2.55
C ILE A 248 15.32 -2.06 3.50
N TYR A 249 16.07 -1.94 4.59
CA TYR A 249 15.81 -0.97 5.64
C TYR A 249 16.59 0.34 5.46
N GLU A 250 17.89 0.23 5.19
CA GLU A 250 18.80 1.38 5.02
C GLU A 250 19.69 1.17 3.80
N ALA A 251 19.90 2.25 3.05
CA ALA A 251 20.90 2.30 1.98
C ALA A 251 21.69 3.61 2.04
N GLN A 252 22.99 3.54 1.75
CA GLN A 252 23.88 4.69 1.60
C GLN A 252 24.60 4.58 0.26
N LEU A 253 24.79 5.72 -0.40
CA LEU A 253 25.52 5.89 -1.65
C LEU A 253 26.63 6.91 -1.40
N LEU A 254 27.86 6.51 -1.68
CA LEU A 254 29.06 7.32 -1.53
C LEU A 254 29.78 7.44 -2.88
N MET A 255 30.37 8.60 -3.12
CA MET A 255 31.30 8.85 -4.22
C MET A 255 32.63 9.31 -3.63
N ASP A 256 33.72 8.65 -3.97
CA ASP A 256 35.07 8.93 -3.45
C ASP A 256 35.09 9.09 -1.93
N ASN A 257 34.45 8.13 -1.24
CA ASN A 257 34.28 8.07 0.22
C ASN A 257 33.42 9.19 0.84
N LYS A 258 32.79 10.05 0.05
CA LYS A 258 31.86 11.08 0.52
C LYS A 258 30.43 10.61 0.34
N LEU A 259 29.64 10.65 1.40
CA LEU A 259 28.20 10.37 1.34
C LEU A 259 27.51 11.37 0.42
N ILE A 260 26.82 10.87 -0.60
CA ILE A 260 26.01 11.67 -1.52
C ILE A 260 24.52 11.45 -1.30
N TYR A 261 24.10 10.25 -0.88
CA TYR A 261 22.69 9.97 -0.63
C TYR A 261 22.54 8.83 0.37
N SER A 262 21.48 8.89 1.17
CA SER A 262 21.05 7.77 1.99
C SER A 262 19.55 7.81 2.18
N PHE A 263 18.95 6.66 2.46
CA PHE A 263 17.61 6.60 3.05
C PHE A 263 17.59 5.60 4.20
N LYS A 264 16.62 5.79 5.09
CA LYS A 264 16.37 4.90 6.23
C LYS A 264 14.88 4.89 6.57
N ILE A 265 14.27 3.71 6.63
CA ILE A 265 12.81 3.57 6.77
C ILE A 265 12.41 3.30 8.23
N ASP A 266 12.50 4.34 9.07
CA ASP A 266 12.11 4.25 10.49
C ASP A 266 10.60 4.48 10.71
N LYS A 267 9.98 5.33 9.88
CA LYS A 267 8.56 5.67 9.95
C LYS A 267 8.03 6.15 8.60
N VAL A 268 6.73 6.00 8.38
CA VAL A 268 6.01 6.45 7.18
C VAL A 268 4.56 6.79 7.56
N SER A 269 4.03 7.91 7.06
CA SER A 269 2.60 8.24 7.18
C SER A 269 1.78 7.51 6.12
N TYR A 270 0.53 7.15 6.43
CA TYR A 270 -0.40 6.61 5.44
C TYR A 270 -0.66 7.58 4.28
N ASP A 271 -0.64 8.89 4.55
CA ASP A 271 -0.82 9.93 3.53
C ASP A 271 0.35 9.94 2.52
N ASP A 272 1.53 9.52 2.97
CA ASP A 272 2.75 9.53 2.17
C ASP A 272 3.07 8.17 1.53
N THR A 273 2.29 7.12 1.84
CA THR A 273 2.68 5.75 1.50
C THR A 273 2.87 5.52 -0.01
N ARG A 274 2.14 6.30 -0.84
CA ARG A 274 2.18 6.21 -2.29
C ARG A 274 3.50 6.70 -2.90
N TYR A 275 4.29 7.48 -2.17
CA TYR A 275 5.62 7.92 -2.62
C TYR A 275 6.58 6.76 -2.91
N ILE A 276 6.27 5.53 -2.47
CA ILE A 276 7.02 4.34 -2.89
C ILE A 276 7.17 4.25 -4.41
N ASN A 277 6.17 4.70 -5.18
CA ASN A 277 6.19 4.67 -6.64
C ASN A 277 7.29 5.56 -7.24
N GLY A 278 7.74 6.59 -6.52
CA GLY A 278 8.89 7.41 -6.90
C GLY A 278 10.20 6.98 -6.22
N CYS A 279 10.15 6.03 -5.28
CA CYS A 279 11.33 5.42 -4.66
C CYS A 279 11.88 4.24 -5.47
N ILE A 280 11.14 3.76 -6.47
CA ILE A 280 11.47 2.56 -7.24
C ILE A 280 11.45 2.83 -8.75
N ASP A 281 12.11 1.97 -9.51
CA ASP A 281 11.87 1.85 -10.96
C ASP A 281 10.47 1.25 -11.18
N TYR A 282 9.47 2.12 -11.25
CA TYR A 282 8.08 1.74 -11.37
C TYR A 282 7.80 0.93 -12.65
N ALA A 283 8.46 1.27 -13.76
CA ALA A 283 8.28 0.58 -15.04
C ALA A 283 8.72 -0.89 -14.93
N LYS A 284 9.91 -1.14 -14.37
CA LYS A 284 10.43 -2.50 -14.12
C LYS A 284 9.60 -3.23 -13.06
N PHE A 285 9.08 -2.52 -12.06
CA PHE A 285 8.22 -3.13 -11.05
C PHE A 285 6.88 -3.59 -11.65
N ILE A 286 6.20 -2.75 -12.44
CA ILE A 286 4.90 -3.11 -13.02
C ILE A 286 5.06 -4.25 -14.04
N ARG A 287 6.04 -4.16 -14.93
CA ARG A 287 6.27 -5.12 -16.02
C ARG A 287 6.87 -6.44 -15.55
N ASP A 288 7.92 -6.38 -14.74
CA ASP A 288 8.81 -7.52 -14.46
C ASP A 288 8.73 -7.97 -12.98
N LYS A 289 7.93 -7.30 -12.14
CA LYS A 289 7.87 -7.49 -10.67
C LYS A 289 9.24 -7.32 -10.01
N MET A 290 10.10 -6.51 -10.61
CA MET A 290 11.44 -6.21 -10.10
C MET A 290 11.42 -4.96 -9.22
N SER A 291 11.60 -5.13 -7.92
CA SER A 291 11.80 -4.03 -6.97
C SER A 291 13.24 -3.50 -7.07
N ILE A 292 13.44 -2.48 -7.88
CA ILE A 292 14.69 -1.74 -8.00
C ILE A 292 14.49 -0.40 -7.29
N GLN A 293 15.24 -0.12 -6.23
CA GLN A 293 15.10 1.10 -5.44
C GLN A 293 16.10 2.16 -5.85
N HIS A 294 15.61 3.37 -6.11
CA HIS A 294 16.45 4.52 -6.44
C HIS A 294 17.33 4.91 -5.26
N LEU A 295 18.59 5.23 -5.55
CA LEU A 295 19.55 5.84 -4.63
C LEU A 295 19.69 7.34 -4.94
N SER A 296 18.55 7.97 -5.25
CA SER A 296 18.42 9.40 -5.53
C SER A 296 16.98 9.84 -5.29
N THR A 297 16.78 11.11 -4.98
CA THR A 297 15.44 11.70 -4.82
C THR A 297 14.95 12.24 -6.17
N LEU A 298 13.78 11.78 -6.64
CA LEU A 298 13.15 12.35 -7.84
C LEU A 298 12.55 13.75 -7.54
N PRO A 299 12.47 14.67 -8.53
CA PRO A 299 12.12 16.08 -8.26
C PRO A 299 10.72 16.33 -7.66
N GLY A 300 9.77 15.41 -7.89
CA GLY A 300 8.41 15.47 -7.34
C GLY A 300 8.23 14.75 -6.00
N MET A 301 9.29 14.19 -5.42
CA MET A 301 9.23 13.50 -4.13
C MET A 301 9.06 14.50 -2.98
N LYS A 302 8.13 14.21 -2.06
CA LYS A 302 7.89 15.01 -0.84
C LYS A 302 7.76 14.15 0.41
N LEU A 303 8.31 12.94 0.36
CA LEU A 303 8.30 12.00 1.48
C LEU A 303 9.20 12.54 2.61
N PRO A 304 8.65 12.93 3.77
CA PRO A 304 9.42 13.57 4.83
C PRO A 304 10.39 12.60 5.49
N ASP A 305 11.58 13.12 5.87
CA ASP A 305 12.62 12.41 6.62
C ASP A 305 13.10 11.06 6.02
N TYR A 306 12.75 10.76 4.77
CA TYR A 306 13.10 9.49 4.14
C TYR A 306 14.57 9.44 3.72
N SER A 307 15.08 10.52 3.14
CA SER A 307 16.45 10.59 2.65
C SER A 307 17.25 11.74 3.25
N SER A 308 18.58 11.56 3.28
CA SER A 308 19.53 12.57 3.72
C SER A 308 20.79 12.57 2.83
N GLY A 309 21.54 13.67 2.85
CA GLY A 309 22.64 13.92 1.92
C GLY A 309 22.26 14.92 0.83
N SER A 310 22.86 14.80 -0.36
CA SER A 310 22.38 15.49 -1.56
C SER A 310 21.20 14.73 -2.18
N ASN A 311 20.85 15.04 -3.43
CA ASN A 311 19.77 14.36 -4.15
C ASN A 311 20.17 12.99 -4.74
N GLY A 312 21.41 12.51 -4.52
CA GLY A 312 21.92 11.25 -5.08
C GLY A 312 22.25 11.28 -6.57
N ILE A 313 22.25 12.46 -7.19
CA ILE A 313 22.76 12.66 -8.55
C ILE A 313 24.27 12.90 -8.47
N VAL A 314 25.02 12.05 -9.18
CA VAL A 314 26.46 12.18 -9.42
C VAL A 314 26.66 13.06 -10.65
N ASN A 315 27.40 14.16 -10.49
CA ASN A 315 27.77 15.05 -11.58
C ASN A 315 29.27 14.94 -11.84
N LEU A 316 29.64 14.29 -12.95
CA LEU A 316 31.02 14.13 -13.40
C LEU A 316 31.47 15.40 -14.12
N GLN A 317 32.60 15.97 -13.70
CA GLN A 317 33.16 17.21 -14.27
C GLN A 317 34.41 16.96 -15.12
N ASP A 318 34.90 15.73 -15.13
CA ASP A 318 36.13 15.28 -15.78
C ASP A 318 35.94 13.86 -16.33
N GLU A 319 37.00 13.32 -16.94
CA GLU A 319 37.08 11.96 -17.46
C GLU A 319 37.86 11.04 -16.51
N ASP A 320 38.06 11.43 -15.25
CA ASP A 320 38.77 10.62 -14.27
C ASP A 320 37.88 9.48 -13.75
N ILE A 321 38.52 8.48 -13.13
CA ILE A 321 37.83 7.34 -12.53
C ILE A 321 37.40 7.72 -11.12
N HIS A 322 36.09 7.68 -10.86
CA HIS A 322 35.51 7.88 -9.54
C HIS A 322 35.03 6.56 -8.94
N THR A 323 35.22 6.41 -7.63
CA THR A 323 34.75 5.24 -6.89
C THR A 323 33.34 5.48 -6.37
N ILE A 324 32.44 4.54 -6.62
CA ILE A 324 31.09 4.52 -6.07
C ILE A 324 30.99 3.36 -5.08
N GLU A 325 30.55 3.65 -3.85
CA GLU A 325 30.25 2.65 -2.84
C GLU A 325 28.77 2.72 -2.46
N ILE A 326 28.10 1.56 -2.41
CA ILE A 326 26.74 1.39 -1.90
C ILE A 326 26.79 0.50 -0.67
N VAL A 327 26.25 0.97 0.44
CA VAL A 327 26.19 0.24 1.71
C VAL A 327 24.74 -0.02 2.06
N LEU A 328 24.36 -1.29 2.19
CA LEU A 328 23.03 -1.70 2.65
C LEU A 328 23.12 -2.25 4.07
N LYS A 329 22.17 -1.88 4.93
CA LYS A 329 22.05 -2.40 6.30
C LYS A 329 20.62 -2.82 6.60
N ASP A 330 20.50 -3.91 7.34
CA ASP A 330 19.24 -4.31 7.99
C ASP A 330 19.11 -3.64 9.37
N ILE A 331 18.00 -3.92 10.07
CA ILE A 331 17.74 -3.42 11.43
C ILE A 331 18.78 -3.92 12.44
N ASN A 332 19.30 -5.13 12.24
CA ASN A 332 20.24 -5.79 13.15
C ASN A 332 21.70 -5.36 12.93
N GLY A 333 21.96 -4.55 11.90
CA GLY A 333 23.28 -4.05 11.52
C GLY A 333 24.07 -4.95 10.58
N ASN A 334 23.50 -6.06 10.09
CA ASN A 334 24.15 -6.88 9.07
C ASN A 334 24.31 -6.04 7.79
N THR A 335 25.53 -6.03 7.25
CA THR A 335 25.93 -5.05 6.23
C THR A 335 26.43 -5.74 4.96
N SER A 336 25.95 -5.27 3.82
CA SER A 336 26.48 -5.60 2.49
C SER A 336 27.06 -4.35 1.84
N ARG A 337 28.20 -4.49 1.17
CA ARG A 337 28.89 -3.39 0.48
C ARG A 337 29.06 -3.73 -0.98
N LEU A 338 28.66 -2.81 -1.86
CA LEU A 338 28.97 -2.87 -3.28
C LEU A 338 29.93 -1.75 -3.65
N THR A 339 31.04 -2.08 -4.29
CA THR A 339 31.98 -1.10 -4.84
C THR A 339 32.04 -1.21 -6.36
N THR A 340 31.90 -0.09 -7.04
CA THR A 340 32.13 0.03 -8.48
C THR A 340 32.97 1.26 -8.77
N GLN A 341 33.50 1.33 -9.97
CA GLN A 341 34.14 2.53 -10.50
C GLN A 341 33.33 3.04 -11.68
N ILE A 342 33.29 4.36 -11.86
CA ILE A 342 32.66 5.01 -13.01
C ILE A 342 33.64 5.97 -13.67
N GLN A 343 33.50 6.13 -14.99
CA GLN A 343 34.30 7.06 -15.78
C GLN A 343 33.43 7.67 -16.87
N LEU A 344 33.46 8.99 -17.01
CA LEU A 344 32.88 9.67 -18.16
C LEU A 344 33.77 9.42 -19.38
N SER A 345 33.22 8.88 -20.47
CA SER A 345 34.02 8.56 -21.66
C SER A 345 33.62 9.37 -22.89
N LYS A 346 32.37 9.27 -23.33
CA LYS A 346 31.84 10.04 -24.46
C LYS A 346 30.43 10.50 -24.15
N ILE A 347 30.25 11.82 -24.07
CA ILE A 347 28.92 12.41 -23.87
C ILE A 347 28.05 12.08 -25.08
N SER A 348 26.89 11.48 -24.82
CA SER A 348 25.93 11.16 -25.87
C SER A 348 25.25 12.43 -26.40
N ASP A 349 25.09 12.55 -27.72
CA ASP A 349 24.43 13.68 -28.40
C ASP A 349 22.90 13.74 -28.22
N ARG A 350 22.32 12.84 -27.40
CA ARG A 350 20.87 12.83 -27.14
C ARG A 350 20.46 14.09 -26.37
N VAL A 351 19.32 14.66 -26.76
CA VAL A 351 18.72 15.86 -26.14
C VAL A 351 17.29 15.54 -25.69
N PRO A 352 16.81 16.07 -24.55
CA PRO A 352 15.43 15.88 -24.09
C PRO A 352 14.38 16.36 -25.11
N SER A 353 13.26 15.65 -25.25
CA SER A 353 12.16 16.05 -26.14
C SER A 353 11.29 17.16 -25.51
N GLY A 354 11.11 18.29 -26.20
CA GLY A 354 10.63 19.54 -25.57
C GLY A 354 9.13 19.90 -25.63
N ASN A 355 8.25 19.14 -26.30
CA ASN A 355 6.98 19.75 -26.75
C ASN A 355 5.72 19.45 -25.90
N LYS A 356 5.66 18.37 -25.12
CA LYS A 356 4.47 18.00 -24.31
C LYS A 356 4.83 17.51 -22.90
N SER A 357 5.72 18.25 -22.23
CA SER A 357 6.17 17.87 -20.89
C SER A 357 5.15 18.22 -19.78
N VAL A 358 4.94 17.26 -18.89
CA VAL A 358 4.36 17.44 -17.55
C VAL A 358 5.51 17.39 -16.56
N LYS A 359 5.75 18.50 -15.85
CA LYS A 359 6.85 18.64 -14.91
C LYS A 359 6.37 18.41 -13.48
N PRO A 360 7.22 17.85 -12.60
CA PRO A 360 6.94 17.80 -11.18
C PRO A 360 6.69 19.20 -10.62
N ASN A 361 5.78 19.30 -9.65
CA ASN A 361 5.38 20.56 -9.02
C ASN A 361 4.62 21.55 -9.92
N GLU A 362 4.23 21.15 -11.13
CA GLU A 362 3.43 21.94 -12.06
C GLU A 362 2.16 21.19 -12.46
N GLY A 363 1.00 21.83 -12.30
CA GLY A 363 -0.26 21.28 -12.81
C GLY A 363 -0.34 21.39 -14.33
N LYS A 364 -0.99 20.43 -14.99
CA LYS A 364 -1.11 20.43 -16.45
C LYS A 364 -2.49 19.94 -16.89
N ILE A 365 -3.12 20.74 -17.75
CA ILE A 365 -4.28 20.31 -18.53
C ILE A 365 -3.80 19.94 -19.92
N ILE A 366 -4.17 18.75 -20.38
CA ILE A 366 -3.87 18.25 -21.73
C ILE A 366 -5.19 17.91 -22.40
N LYS A 367 -5.36 18.37 -23.64
CA LYS A 367 -6.59 18.21 -24.42
C LYS A 367 -6.33 17.53 -25.75
N THR A 368 -7.31 16.75 -26.18
CA THR A 368 -7.51 16.33 -27.56
C THR A 368 -8.85 16.90 -28.03
N GLU A 369 -9.42 16.40 -29.13
CA GLU A 369 -10.70 16.90 -29.65
C GLU A 369 -11.88 16.59 -28.71
N ASN A 370 -11.91 15.37 -28.16
CA ASN A 370 -13.00 14.82 -27.35
C ASN A 370 -12.56 14.35 -25.97
N ALA A 371 -11.35 14.70 -25.52
CA ALA A 371 -10.90 14.40 -24.16
C ALA A 371 -10.06 15.52 -23.51
N GLU A 372 -10.17 15.62 -22.19
CA GLU A 372 -9.37 16.52 -21.35
C GLU A 372 -8.91 15.76 -20.10
N ILE A 373 -7.60 15.74 -19.85
CA ILE A 373 -7.02 15.27 -18.60
C ILE A 373 -6.48 16.46 -17.81
N ASN A 374 -6.79 16.50 -16.51
CA ASN A 374 -6.31 17.52 -15.58
C ASN A 374 -5.43 16.90 -14.50
N LEU A 375 -4.12 17.06 -14.65
CA LEU A 375 -3.10 16.61 -13.71
C LEU A 375 -2.77 17.72 -12.71
N SER A 376 -2.74 17.36 -11.43
CA SER A 376 -2.36 18.27 -10.36
C SER A 376 -0.85 18.52 -10.37
N LYS A 377 -0.41 19.53 -9.61
CA LYS A 377 1.01 19.81 -9.40
C LYS A 377 1.79 18.69 -8.73
N ASN A 378 1.13 17.73 -8.06
CA ASN A 378 1.81 16.59 -7.46
C ASN A 378 1.63 15.30 -8.27
N SER A 379 1.02 15.32 -9.45
CA SER A 379 0.68 14.09 -10.17
C SER A 379 1.89 13.24 -10.59
N VAL A 380 3.05 13.84 -10.87
CA VAL A 380 4.24 13.14 -11.39
C VAL A 380 5.47 13.32 -10.49
N TYR A 381 6.26 12.25 -10.31
CA TYR A 381 7.50 12.28 -9.51
C TYR A 381 8.72 12.78 -10.29
N ASP A 382 8.70 12.64 -11.60
CA ASP A 382 9.76 13.07 -12.53
C ASP A 382 9.10 13.61 -13.80
N GLU A 383 9.87 14.25 -14.68
CA GLU A 383 9.34 14.81 -15.92
C GLU A 383 8.74 13.71 -16.82
N VAL A 384 7.57 13.97 -17.42
CA VAL A 384 6.87 13.04 -18.31
C VAL A 384 6.58 13.72 -19.63
N ASN A 385 7.10 13.18 -20.73
CA ASN A 385 6.69 13.59 -22.07
C ASN A 385 5.34 12.96 -22.39
N PHE A 386 4.27 13.62 -21.94
CA PHE A 386 2.95 13.02 -21.88
C PHE A 386 2.34 12.88 -23.28
N ASN A 387 1.96 11.65 -23.63
CA ASN A 387 1.37 11.32 -24.92
C ASN A 387 -0.11 10.96 -24.76
N MET A 388 -0.98 11.88 -25.18
CA MET A 388 -2.43 11.66 -25.25
C MET A 388 -2.89 11.60 -26.71
N SER A 389 -3.71 10.60 -27.03
CA SER A 389 -4.28 10.43 -28.38
C SER A 389 -5.65 9.73 -28.33
N GLU A 390 -6.42 9.89 -29.40
CA GLU A 390 -7.72 9.27 -29.57
C GLU A 390 -7.70 8.23 -30.69
N ARG A 391 -8.51 7.18 -30.56
CA ARG A 391 -8.76 6.21 -31.61
C ARG A 391 -10.25 5.92 -31.68
N PRO A 392 -10.86 5.83 -32.89
CA PRO A 392 -12.25 5.39 -33.03
C PRO A 392 -12.47 4.05 -32.34
N ASP A 393 -13.55 3.96 -31.54
CA ASP A 393 -14.00 2.73 -30.90
C ASP A 393 -15.48 2.49 -31.29
N PRO A 394 -15.76 1.57 -32.23
CA PRO A 394 -17.12 1.34 -32.70
C PRO A 394 -18.02 0.69 -31.62
N GLU A 395 -17.43 0.11 -30.58
CA GLU A 395 -18.14 -0.54 -29.48
C GLU A 395 -18.53 0.44 -28.36
N ALA A 396 -18.14 1.72 -28.50
CA ALA A 396 -18.34 2.75 -27.49
C ALA A 396 -18.99 4.02 -28.09
N PRO A 397 -19.79 4.76 -27.31
CA PRO A 397 -20.27 6.09 -27.69
C PRO A 397 -19.18 7.16 -27.80
N SER A 398 -17.93 6.89 -27.40
CA SER A 398 -16.78 7.80 -27.52
C SER A 398 -15.61 7.13 -28.22
N ASN A 399 -14.61 7.91 -28.64
CA ASN A 399 -13.29 7.37 -28.95
C ASN A 399 -12.67 6.70 -27.72
N ALA A 400 -11.77 5.75 -27.95
CA ALA A 400 -10.83 5.27 -26.95
C ALA A 400 -9.68 6.28 -26.79
N ILE A 401 -9.42 6.68 -25.55
CA ILE A 401 -8.45 7.72 -25.19
C ILE A 401 -7.22 7.05 -24.57
N LEU A 402 -6.09 7.11 -25.27
CA LEU A 402 -4.80 6.68 -24.71
C LEU A 402 -4.26 7.80 -23.80
N LEU A 403 -4.17 7.53 -22.50
CA LEU A 403 -3.67 8.45 -21.47
C LEU A 403 -2.22 8.16 -21.12
N HIS A 404 -1.34 8.09 -22.12
CA HIS A 404 0.06 7.72 -21.96
C HIS A 404 0.29 6.27 -21.44
N SER A 405 1.55 5.91 -21.21
CA SER A 405 1.97 4.57 -20.79
C SER A 405 1.57 4.27 -19.34
N LEU A 406 1.06 3.05 -19.10
CA LEU A 406 0.79 2.52 -17.74
C LEU A 406 2.07 2.30 -16.90
N TYR A 407 3.25 2.43 -17.51
CA TYR A 407 4.56 2.35 -16.85
C TYR A 407 5.03 3.67 -16.24
N VAL A 408 4.20 4.71 -16.27
CA VAL A 408 4.43 5.95 -15.52
C VAL A 408 3.45 5.99 -14.34
N PRO A 409 3.93 6.11 -13.10
CA PRO A 409 3.05 6.20 -11.95
C PRO A 409 2.42 7.59 -11.86
N VAL A 410 1.22 7.64 -11.29
CA VAL A 410 0.53 8.89 -10.96
C VAL A 410 0.31 8.94 -9.45
N HIS A 411 0.77 10.01 -8.80
CA HIS A 411 0.65 10.19 -7.36
C HIS A 411 -0.75 10.66 -6.97
N ASP A 412 -1.11 11.91 -7.29
CA ASP A 412 -2.46 12.45 -7.07
C ASP A 412 -3.47 11.89 -8.06
N SER A 413 -4.73 11.76 -7.64
CA SER A 413 -5.81 11.54 -8.62
C SER A 413 -5.83 12.66 -9.67
N TYR A 414 -6.23 12.31 -10.89
CA TYR A 414 -6.52 13.26 -11.96
C TYR A 414 -7.97 13.14 -12.38
N SER A 415 -8.53 14.23 -12.94
CA SER A 415 -9.83 14.17 -13.61
C SER A 415 -9.67 13.95 -15.10
N LEU A 416 -10.56 13.14 -15.65
CA LEU A 416 -10.65 12.84 -17.07
C LEU A 416 -12.05 13.17 -17.55
N LYS A 417 -12.15 14.01 -18.57
CA LYS A 417 -13.39 14.30 -19.27
C LYS A 417 -13.36 13.67 -20.65
N ILE A 418 -14.45 13.01 -21.03
CA ILE A 418 -14.64 12.41 -22.35
C ILE A 418 -15.94 12.92 -22.94
N LYS A 419 -15.89 13.34 -24.21
CA LYS A 419 -17.05 13.73 -25.00
C LYS A 419 -17.45 12.57 -25.93
N PRO A 420 -18.75 12.25 -26.06
CA PRO A 420 -19.20 11.22 -26.98
C PRO A 420 -19.13 11.70 -28.44
N ASN A 421 -18.98 10.75 -29.37
CA ASN A 421 -19.00 10.97 -30.83
C ASN A 421 -20.42 11.08 -31.39
N ARG A 422 -21.44 10.84 -30.56
CA ARG A 422 -22.85 10.93 -30.89
C ARG A 422 -23.63 11.61 -29.77
N ASN A 423 -24.86 12.02 -30.06
CA ASN A 423 -25.78 12.44 -29.02
C ASN A 423 -26.08 11.27 -28.05
N VAL A 424 -26.03 11.57 -26.76
CA VAL A 424 -26.34 10.65 -25.65
C VAL A 424 -27.56 11.21 -24.92
N SER A 425 -28.62 10.42 -24.86
CA SER A 425 -29.90 10.79 -24.22
C SER A 425 -29.76 10.91 -22.70
N ASN A 426 -30.69 11.61 -22.04
CA ASN A 426 -30.67 11.74 -20.57
C ASN A 426 -30.75 10.37 -19.85
N ALA A 427 -31.42 9.38 -20.42
CA ALA A 427 -31.47 8.02 -19.88
C ALA A 427 -30.09 7.35 -19.93
N GLU A 428 -29.42 7.40 -21.08
CA GLU A 428 -28.07 6.87 -21.24
C GLU A 428 -27.05 7.62 -20.35
N LYS A 429 -27.22 8.95 -20.18
CA LYS A 429 -26.36 9.73 -19.28
C LYS A 429 -26.38 9.19 -17.85
N ASN A 430 -27.54 8.79 -17.34
CA ASN A 430 -27.69 8.21 -16.00
C ASN A 430 -27.01 6.83 -15.84
N GLN A 431 -26.77 6.16 -16.97
CA GLN A 431 -26.19 4.82 -17.09
C GLN A 431 -24.73 4.86 -17.61
N SER A 432 -24.13 6.04 -17.68
CA SER A 432 -22.80 6.22 -18.25
C SER A 432 -21.71 5.93 -17.22
N VAL A 433 -20.72 5.15 -17.64
CA VAL A 433 -19.50 4.88 -16.89
C VAL A 433 -18.28 5.17 -17.74
N ILE A 434 -17.15 5.48 -17.11
CA ILE A 434 -15.86 5.51 -17.78
C ILE A 434 -15.12 4.22 -17.38
N GLU A 435 -14.78 3.42 -18.38
CA GLU A 435 -13.84 2.31 -18.24
C GLU A 435 -12.41 2.85 -18.42
N LEU A 436 -11.50 2.50 -17.53
CA LEU A 436 -10.06 2.66 -17.69
C LEU A 436 -9.39 1.29 -17.68
N ASN A 437 -8.88 0.85 -18.82
CA ASN A 437 -8.05 -0.34 -18.93
C ASN A 437 -6.57 0.02 -18.73
N TYR A 438 -5.96 -0.49 -17.66
CA TYR A 438 -4.55 -0.28 -17.33
C TYR A 438 -3.71 -1.56 -17.48
N GLY A 439 -4.13 -2.46 -18.36
CA GLY A 439 -3.42 -3.68 -18.76
C GLY A 439 -3.75 -4.88 -17.89
N SER A 440 -3.41 -4.84 -16.59
CA SER A 440 -3.64 -5.97 -15.68
C SER A 440 -5.10 -6.15 -15.28
N ASP A 441 -5.87 -5.07 -15.29
CA ASP A 441 -7.27 -5.02 -14.85
C ASP A 441 -7.92 -3.73 -15.38
N LYS A 442 -9.19 -3.50 -15.03
CA LYS A 442 -9.99 -2.37 -15.45
C LYS A 442 -10.62 -1.66 -14.24
N ASP A 443 -10.57 -0.34 -14.24
CA ASP A 443 -11.34 0.48 -13.32
C ASP A 443 -12.60 0.97 -14.03
N PHE A 444 -13.74 0.96 -13.32
CA PHE A 444 -14.99 1.53 -13.80
C PHE A 444 -15.43 2.61 -12.84
N VAL A 445 -15.71 3.81 -13.34
CA VAL A 445 -16.16 4.94 -12.52
C VAL A 445 -17.46 5.46 -13.09
N LYS A 446 -18.48 5.61 -12.23
CA LYS A 446 -19.70 6.35 -12.58
C LYS A 446 -19.33 7.80 -12.84
N GLY A 447 -19.45 8.22 -14.10
CA GLY A 447 -19.06 9.57 -14.47
C GLY A 447 -20.11 10.60 -14.06
N LYS A 448 -19.68 11.84 -13.91
CA LYS A 448 -20.54 13.01 -13.68
C LYS A 448 -20.64 13.80 -14.97
N TRP A 449 -21.87 14.03 -15.44
CA TRP A 449 -22.10 14.83 -16.63
C TRP A 449 -22.05 16.31 -16.32
N ASN A 450 -21.32 17.06 -17.14
CA ASN A 450 -21.42 18.51 -17.26
C ASN A 450 -21.57 18.84 -18.74
N ASP A 451 -22.76 19.30 -19.14
CA ASP A 451 -23.18 19.42 -20.53
C ASP A 451 -22.97 18.10 -21.33
N ASN A 452 -22.06 18.11 -22.29
CA ASN A 452 -21.69 16.97 -23.13
C ASN A 452 -20.38 16.30 -22.72
N TRP A 453 -19.84 16.63 -21.55
CA TRP A 453 -18.65 16.01 -21.00
C TRP A 453 -19.02 15.05 -19.87
N LEU A 454 -18.55 13.81 -19.97
CA LEU A 454 -18.56 12.87 -18.86
C LEU A 454 -17.23 12.96 -18.12
N GLU A 455 -17.26 13.29 -16.83
CA GLU A 455 -16.07 13.41 -15.99
C GLU A 455 -15.94 12.23 -15.02
N GLY A 456 -14.74 11.65 -14.93
CA GLY A 456 -14.36 10.63 -13.95
C GLY A 456 -13.00 10.95 -13.32
N VAL A 457 -12.70 10.28 -12.21
CA VAL A 457 -11.47 10.50 -11.44
C VAL A 457 -10.68 9.19 -11.37
N PHE A 458 -9.38 9.25 -11.70
CA PHE A 458 -8.51 8.08 -11.80
C PHE A 458 -7.16 8.32 -11.14
N LYS A 459 -6.45 7.24 -10.81
CA LYS A 459 -5.11 7.25 -10.21
C LYS A 459 -4.08 6.41 -10.99
N ARG A 460 -4.43 5.97 -12.19
CA ARG A 460 -3.61 5.12 -13.07
C ARG A 460 -3.77 5.60 -14.51
N LEU A 461 -2.75 5.37 -15.32
CA LEU A 461 -2.78 5.65 -16.75
C LEU A 461 -3.12 4.39 -17.55
N GLY A 462 -3.60 4.56 -18.77
CA GLY A 462 -4.07 3.46 -19.61
C GLY A 462 -4.95 3.94 -20.76
N VAL A 463 -5.86 3.07 -21.20
CA VAL A 463 -6.83 3.39 -22.25
C VAL A 463 -8.21 3.57 -21.61
N ALA A 464 -8.79 4.75 -21.78
CA ALA A 464 -10.10 5.08 -21.24
C ALA A 464 -11.17 5.22 -22.31
N ARG A 465 -12.42 4.89 -21.99
CA ARG A 465 -13.57 5.10 -22.89
C ARG A 465 -14.87 5.25 -22.11
N LEU A 466 -15.83 5.96 -22.71
CA LEU A 466 -17.19 6.07 -22.21
C LEU A 466 -17.97 4.82 -22.59
N LEU A 467 -18.69 4.22 -21.65
CA LEU A 467 -19.62 3.11 -21.90
C LEU A 467 -21.02 3.48 -21.37
N ILE A 468 -22.06 2.94 -22.02
CA ILE A 468 -23.42 2.92 -21.48
C ILE A 468 -23.68 1.52 -20.95
N ASP A 469 -24.03 1.42 -19.67
CA ASP A 469 -24.38 0.16 -19.03
C ASP A 469 -25.84 0.19 -18.61
N ASP A 470 -26.68 -0.52 -19.35
CA ASP A 470 -28.09 -0.74 -19.04
C ASP A 470 -28.35 -2.08 -18.34
N SER A 471 -27.30 -2.83 -18.04
CA SER A 471 -27.43 -4.17 -17.46
C SER A 471 -27.78 -4.10 -15.98
N LEU A 472 -28.64 -5.01 -15.54
CA LEU A 472 -28.97 -5.17 -14.13
C LEU A 472 -27.94 -6.06 -13.44
N PRO A 473 -27.43 -5.70 -12.24
CA PRO A 473 -26.72 -6.65 -11.41
C PRO A 473 -27.64 -7.79 -10.99
N SER A 474 -27.09 -8.96 -10.67
CA SER A 474 -27.88 -10.06 -10.15
C SER A 474 -27.12 -10.86 -9.11
N VAL A 475 -27.87 -11.61 -8.30
CA VAL A 475 -27.36 -12.61 -7.38
C VAL A 475 -28.04 -13.95 -7.64
N SER A 476 -27.33 -15.03 -7.33
CA SER A 476 -27.83 -16.40 -7.44
C SER A 476 -27.60 -17.15 -6.13
N SER A 477 -28.62 -17.88 -5.67
CA SER A 477 -28.62 -18.53 -4.37
C SER A 477 -28.04 -19.94 -4.37
N GLY A 478 -28.13 -20.65 -5.50
CA GLY A 478 -27.72 -22.06 -5.59
C GLY A 478 -28.67 -23.05 -4.90
N TRP A 479 -29.72 -22.58 -4.21
CA TRP A 479 -30.81 -23.40 -3.70
C TRP A 479 -32.10 -23.18 -4.51
N LYS A 480 -33.01 -24.17 -4.44
CA LYS A 480 -34.36 -24.07 -5.04
C LYS A 480 -35.31 -23.34 -4.10
N GLU A 481 -36.34 -22.69 -4.65
CA GLU A 481 -37.40 -22.06 -3.85
C GLU A 481 -37.98 -23.02 -2.80
N GLY A 482 -38.04 -22.57 -1.55
CA GLY A 482 -38.54 -23.32 -0.40
C GLY A 482 -37.62 -24.46 0.08
N ALA A 483 -36.40 -24.59 -0.45
CA ALA A 483 -35.48 -25.65 -0.04
C ALA A 483 -35.06 -25.52 1.43
N LEU A 484 -34.89 -26.67 2.11
CA LEU A 484 -34.33 -26.73 3.45
C LEU A 484 -32.82 -26.47 3.41
N VAL A 485 -32.38 -25.39 4.07
CA VAL A 485 -30.97 -24.99 4.17
C VAL A 485 -30.38 -25.50 5.49
N GLY A 486 -29.70 -26.65 5.40
CA GLY A 486 -29.03 -27.29 6.54
C GLY A 486 -27.60 -26.80 6.82
N THR A 487 -27.04 -25.95 5.95
CA THR A 487 -25.69 -25.38 6.10
C THR A 487 -25.63 -24.36 7.25
N SER A 488 -24.42 -23.93 7.62
CA SER A 488 -24.20 -22.88 8.63
C SER A 488 -24.33 -21.45 8.10
N SER A 489 -24.54 -21.28 6.79
CA SER A 489 -24.63 -19.97 6.14
C SER A 489 -25.47 -20.00 4.87
N LEU A 490 -25.99 -18.83 4.49
CA LEU A 490 -26.45 -18.52 3.14
C LEU A 490 -25.30 -17.95 2.33
N GLN A 491 -25.23 -18.34 1.06
CA GLN A 491 -24.27 -17.79 0.10
C GLN A 491 -25.00 -17.38 -1.18
N LEU A 492 -24.80 -16.13 -1.60
CA LEU A 492 -25.31 -15.59 -2.85
C LEU A 492 -24.13 -15.21 -3.74
N LYS A 493 -24.06 -15.75 -4.96
CA LYS A 493 -23.06 -15.35 -5.95
C LYS A 493 -23.56 -14.17 -6.76
N GLY A 494 -22.89 -13.02 -6.61
CA GLY A 494 -23.15 -11.79 -7.36
C GLY A 494 -22.50 -11.81 -8.74
N VAL A 495 -23.18 -11.17 -9.70
CA VAL A 495 -22.73 -11.00 -11.08
C VAL A 495 -23.13 -9.61 -11.58
N THR A 496 -22.20 -8.94 -12.26
CA THR A 496 -22.46 -7.74 -13.06
C THR A 496 -21.72 -7.85 -14.40
N LYS A 497 -22.25 -7.20 -15.45
CA LYS A 497 -21.62 -7.19 -16.79
C LYS A 497 -20.48 -6.17 -16.88
N ILE A 498 -20.69 -5.00 -16.28
CA ILE A 498 -19.77 -3.86 -16.27
C ILE A 498 -19.59 -3.41 -14.81
N GLY A 499 -18.35 -3.07 -14.44
CA GLY A 499 -18.03 -2.60 -13.09
C GLY A 499 -18.15 -3.67 -12.00
N ASP A 500 -18.58 -3.23 -10.82
CA ASP A 500 -18.82 -4.05 -9.63
C ASP A 500 -20.27 -3.85 -9.12
N ILE A 501 -20.72 -4.71 -8.21
CA ILE A 501 -21.88 -4.48 -7.35
C ILE A 501 -21.46 -3.51 -6.23
N GLU A 502 -21.81 -2.24 -6.37
CA GLU A 502 -21.45 -1.17 -5.43
C GLU A 502 -22.31 -1.20 -4.15
N SER A 503 -23.54 -1.70 -4.24
CA SER A 503 -24.42 -1.83 -3.07
C SER A 503 -25.14 -3.16 -3.05
N PHE A 504 -25.33 -3.68 -1.84
CA PHE A 504 -26.05 -4.92 -1.57
C PHE A 504 -26.82 -4.76 -0.27
N ARG A 505 -28.11 -5.09 -0.30
CA ARG A 505 -28.98 -5.16 0.88
C ARG A 505 -29.78 -6.45 0.82
N ALA A 506 -29.78 -7.22 1.90
CA ALA A 506 -30.60 -8.41 2.03
C ALA A 506 -31.50 -8.28 3.25
N GLU A 507 -32.78 -8.56 3.07
CA GLU A 507 -33.82 -8.49 4.09
C GLU A 507 -34.55 -9.83 4.15
N MET A 508 -34.52 -10.47 5.32
CA MET A 508 -35.30 -11.67 5.58
C MET A 508 -36.57 -11.28 6.33
N ASP A 509 -37.72 -11.54 5.70
CA ASP A 509 -39.05 -11.17 6.22
C ASP A 509 -39.13 -9.69 6.65
N GLY A 510 -38.48 -8.81 5.87
CA GLY A 510 -38.43 -7.37 6.10
C GLY A 510 -37.37 -6.89 7.10
N LYS A 511 -36.54 -7.79 7.65
CA LYS A 511 -35.44 -7.43 8.56
C LYS A 511 -34.08 -7.58 7.89
N TRP A 512 -33.22 -6.57 8.02
CA TRP A 512 -31.88 -6.59 7.43
C TRP A 512 -31.03 -7.76 7.96
N LEU A 513 -30.26 -8.38 7.07
CA LEU A 513 -29.28 -9.41 7.41
C LEU A 513 -27.85 -8.97 7.14
N ARG A 514 -26.96 -9.35 8.05
CA ARG A 514 -25.55 -8.98 8.09
C ARG A 514 -24.69 -9.81 7.13
N PHE A 515 -24.95 -9.72 5.84
CA PHE A 515 -24.10 -10.33 4.81
C PHE A 515 -22.72 -9.68 4.77
N THR A 516 -21.67 -10.51 4.74
CA THR A 516 -20.31 -10.10 4.38
C THR A 516 -20.05 -10.38 2.90
N ARG A 517 -19.11 -9.67 2.27
CA ARG A 517 -18.74 -9.89 0.88
C ARG A 517 -17.32 -10.45 0.78
N VAL A 518 -17.20 -11.65 0.20
CA VAL A 518 -15.93 -12.32 -0.11
C VAL A 518 -15.83 -12.48 -1.63
N LYS A 519 -15.00 -11.63 -2.27
CA LYS A 519 -14.94 -11.48 -3.73
C LYS A 519 -16.34 -11.20 -4.31
N ASP A 520 -16.87 -12.10 -5.12
CA ASP A 520 -18.20 -11.98 -5.73
C ASP A 520 -19.31 -12.66 -4.92
N ASN A 521 -18.97 -13.29 -3.79
CA ASN A 521 -19.94 -13.98 -2.96
C ASN A 521 -20.37 -13.10 -1.77
N PHE A 522 -21.66 -13.04 -1.53
CA PHE A 522 -22.25 -12.49 -0.32
C PHE A 522 -22.59 -13.65 0.60
N VAL A 523 -22.05 -13.65 1.82
CA VAL A 523 -22.20 -14.73 2.79
C VAL A 523 -22.86 -14.20 4.05
N TYR A 524 -23.93 -14.86 4.49
CA TYR A 524 -24.53 -14.62 5.80
C TYR A 524 -24.38 -15.89 6.63
N VAL A 525 -23.54 -15.82 7.66
CA VAL A 525 -23.43 -16.88 8.66
C VAL A 525 -24.63 -16.76 9.59
N PHE A 526 -25.40 -17.83 9.75
CA PHE A 526 -26.62 -17.80 10.54
C PHE A 526 -26.34 -17.38 11.98
N ASP A 527 -27.13 -16.41 12.47
CA ASP A 527 -27.12 -15.94 13.85
C ASP A 527 -28.55 -15.96 14.43
N GLU A 528 -28.75 -15.33 15.59
CA GLU A 528 -30.04 -15.27 16.28
C GLU A 528 -31.20 -14.69 15.45
N HIS A 529 -30.92 -13.98 14.35
CA HIS A 529 -31.94 -13.45 13.44
C HIS A 529 -32.47 -14.50 12.45
N CYS A 530 -31.86 -15.68 12.35
CA CYS A 530 -32.32 -16.80 11.53
C CYS A 530 -32.03 -18.15 12.23
N PRO A 531 -32.74 -18.48 13.33
CA PRO A 531 -32.45 -19.65 14.14
C PRO A 531 -32.86 -20.95 13.44
N LYS A 532 -32.17 -22.06 13.73
CA LYS A 532 -32.51 -23.38 13.17
C LYS A 532 -33.95 -23.79 13.53
N GLY A 533 -34.74 -24.20 12.56
CA GLY A 533 -36.14 -24.59 12.76
C GLY A 533 -37.14 -23.43 12.72
N SER A 534 -36.73 -22.23 12.30
CA SER A 534 -37.61 -21.06 12.20
C SER A 534 -38.62 -21.12 11.04
N GLY A 535 -38.55 -22.16 10.20
CA GLY A 535 -39.53 -22.43 9.17
C GLY A 535 -39.21 -21.76 7.84
N LEU A 536 -40.26 -21.40 7.08
CA LEU A 536 -40.16 -20.79 5.75
C LEU A 536 -39.89 -19.29 5.87
N HIS A 537 -38.89 -18.81 5.13
CA HIS A 537 -38.49 -17.40 5.09
C HIS A 537 -38.45 -16.87 3.66
N THR A 538 -38.68 -15.57 3.53
CA THR A 538 -38.51 -14.82 2.29
C THR A 538 -37.30 -13.89 2.41
N LEU A 539 -36.30 -14.10 1.55
CA LEU A 539 -35.11 -13.26 1.43
C LEU A 539 -35.25 -12.33 0.22
N LYS A 540 -35.45 -11.05 0.47
CA LYS A 540 -35.43 -9.99 -0.54
C LYS A 540 -34.03 -9.40 -0.63
N VAL A 541 -33.45 -9.36 -1.82
CA VAL A 541 -32.11 -8.84 -2.08
C VAL A 541 -32.18 -7.72 -3.08
N THR A 542 -31.65 -6.55 -2.72
CA THR A 542 -31.51 -5.39 -3.60
C THR A 542 -30.03 -5.12 -3.87
N THR A 543 -29.65 -5.03 -5.15
CA THR A 543 -28.27 -4.76 -5.57
C THR A 543 -28.22 -3.57 -6.53
N ALA A 544 -27.14 -2.79 -6.49
CA ALA A 544 -26.85 -1.77 -7.49
C ALA A 544 -25.43 -1.95 -8.06
N ASN A 545 -25.27 -1.76 -9.36
CA ASN A 545 -23.97 -1.84 -10.02
C ASN A 545 -23.28 -0.45 -10.10
N THR A 546 -22.06 -0.40 -10.65
CA THR A 546 -21.31 0.86 -10.82
C THR A 546 -22.06 1.92 -11.62
N ALA A 547 -22.84 1.55 -12.64
CA ALA A 547 -23.68 2.49 -13.39
C ALA A 547 -24.87 3.02 -12.56
N GLY A 548 -25.20 2.37 -11.44
CA GLY A 548 -26.32 2.70 -10.57
C GLY A 548 -27.63 2.02 -10.97
N ASN A 549 -27.59 1.02 -11.84
CA ASN A 549 -28.77 0.20 -12.15
C ASN A 549 -29.08 -0.68 -10.95
N VAL A 550 -30.35 -0.68 -10.53
CA VAL A 550 -30.81 -1.39 -9.34
C VAL A 550 -31.65 -2.59 -9.74
N ASN A 551 -31.37 -3.75 -9.12
CA ASN A 551 -32.18 -4.95 -9.25
C ASN A 551 -32.70 -5.40 -7.87
N THR A 552 -33.90 -5.97 -7.82
CA THR A 552 -34.45 -6.60 -6.61
C THR A 552 -34.89 -8.01 -6.94
N GLN A 553 -34.34 -8.98 -6.23
CA GLN A 553 -34.64 -10.40 -6.37
C GLN A 553 -35.16 -10.96 -5.05
N THR A 554 -36.07 -11.93 -5.12
CA THR A 554 -36.62 -12.60 -3.95
C THR A 554 -36.34 -14.09 -4.04
N PHE A 555 -35.94 -14.68 -2.91
CA PHE A 555 -35.69 -16.10 -2.75
C PHE A 555 -36.44 -16.62 -1.53
N THR A 556 -36.91 -17.85 -1.56
CA THR A 556 -37.50 -18.52 -0.41
C THR A 556 -36.66 -19.72 0.03
N PHE A 557 -36.59 -19.95 1.34
CA PHE A 557 -35.88 -21.10 1.92
C PHE A 557 -36.49 -21.49 3.26
N GLN A 558 -36.26 -22.73 3.69
CA GLN A 558 -36.61 -23.20 5.03
C GLN A 558 -35.35 -23.35 5.88
N ARG A 559 -35.42 -22.99 7.17
CA ARG A 559 -34.27 -23.05 8.09
C ARG A 559 -34.37 -24.12 9.16
#